data_AF-A0A6V6YWN0-F1
#
_entry.id   AF-A0A6V6YWN0-F1
#
_cell.length_a   1.000
_cell.length_b   1.000
_cell.length_c   1.000
_cell.angle_alpha   90.00
_cell.angle_beta   90.00
_cell.angle_gamma   90.00
#
_symmetry.space_group_name_H-M   'P 1'
#
loop_
_entity.id
_entity.type
_entity.pdbx_description
1 polymer ?
#
loop_
_entity_poly.entity_id
_entity_poly.type
_entity_poly.pdbx_seq_one_letter_code
_entity_poly.pdbx_strand_id
1 'polypeptide(L)'
;MSNRRDFIKKAALGAAAVSSVIGFSGFAEKEDEKEGALEFPSKKPIVISTWNHGLPANQETWKQLKAGKSALDAIEAGMKIPEADPTVRSVGYGGYPDREGKVTLDACIMDHNSNCGSVCFLQGIKHPISVAKRVLENTPHVMLAGQGALQFALSEGFKEENLLTPESEKDWKKWLEDSKYKPVINIENHDTISMLMLDQDGNLAGGCTTSGAAWKMHGRVGDSPIIGAGLFLDNEVGAAAATGLGEAVIRTAGSAMVVELMRQGKSPYDACKEITERIYNKHKNHKDMEYLQVGFIALNKNGEYAGYSLRSGFNFAVSDDEKGHRMEDAKFKMSWDK
;
A
#
# COMPACT_ATOMS: atom_id res chain seq x y z
N MET A 1 -19.35 48.87 -19.32
CA MET A 1 -18.41 48.50 -18.23
C MET A 1 -18.94 49.09 -16.94
N SER A 2 -19.52 48.26 -16.07
CA SER A 2 -20.01 48.67 -14.74
C SER A 2 -19.24 47.89 -13.68
N ASN A 3 -18.77 48.62 -12.68
CA ASN A 3 -17.63 48.31 -11.84
C ASN A 3 -18.08 47.69 -10.51
N ARG A 4 -17.26 46.78 -9.95
CA ARG A 4 -17.51 45.87 -8.80
C ARG A 4 -17.95 46.50 -7.45
N ARG A 5 -18.26 47.79 -7.37
CA ARG A 5 -18.56 48.52 -6.12
C ARG A 5 -20.05 48.55 -5.73
N ASP A 6 -20.98 48.18 -6.61
CA ASP A 6 -22.42 48.24 -6.32
C ASP A 6 -23.00 46.98 -5.63
N PHE A 7 -22.24 45.89 -5.57
CA PHE A 7 -22.71 44.64 -4.95
C PHE A 7 -22.62 44.66 -3.41
N ILE A 8 -21.61 45.34 -2.85
CA ILE A 8 -21.37 45.36 -1.40
C ILE A 8 -22.38 46.23 -0.65
N LYS A 9 -23.03 47.20 -1.31
CA LYS A 9 -24.06 48.06 -0.69
C LYS A 9 -25.43 47.39 -0.52
N LYS A 10 -25.69 46.24 -1.13
CA LYS A 10 -27.01 45.56 -1.09
C LYS A 10 -27.10 44.40 -0.09
N ALA A 11 -26.01 43.99 0.56
CA ALA A 11 -26.04 42.89 1.54
C ALA A 11 -26.24 43.37 3.00
N ALA A 12 -26.16 44.67 3.28
CA ALA A 12 -26.19 45.21 4.65
C ALA A 12 -27.59 45.66 5.15
N LEU A 13 -28.68 45.31 4.46
CA LEU A 13 -30.05 45.76 4.78
C LEU A 13 -31.03 44.62 5.12
N GLY A 14 -30.51 43.48 5.59
CA GLY A 14 -31.32 42.31 5.97
C GLY A 14 -31.58 42.14 7.47
N ALA A 15 -31.38 43.16 8.30
CA ALA A 15 -31.58 43.07 9.75
C ALA A 15 -32.26 44.34 10.30
N ALA A 16 -33.58 44.41 10.20
CA ALA A 16 -34.43 45.22 11.10
C ALA A 16 -35.92 44.88 10.91
N ALA A 17 -36.63 44.73 12.03
CA ALA A 17 -38.07 44.45 12.23
C ALA A 17 -38.49 42.98 12.02
N VAL A 18 -38.98 42.24 13.03
CA VAL A 18 -40.10 42.59 13.92
C VAL A 18 -39.86 42.11 15.35
N SER A 19 -39.99 43.01 16.33
CA SER A 19 -40.18 42.70 17.75
C SER A 19 -41.67 42.78 18.08
N SER A 20 -42.26 41.71 18.65
CA SER A 20 -43.25 41.79 19.74
C SER A 20 -43.74 40.40 20.19
N VAL A 21 -43.36 40.03 21.42
CA VAL A 21 -44.10 39.26 22.47
C VAL A 21 -44.52 37.82 22.11
N ILE A 22 -44.06 36.77 22.81
CA ILE A 22 -44.51 36.30 24.14
C ILE A 22 -43.38 35.46 24.77
N GLY A 23 -43.15 35.67 26.07
CA GLY A 23 -42.07 35.06 26.83
C GLY A 23 -42.22 33.56 27.06
N PHE A 24 -41.08 32.88 27.05
CA PHE A 24 -40.81 31.71 27.87
C PHE A 24 -39.39 31.84 28.41
N SER A 25 -39.30 31.86 29.73
CA SER A 25 -38.09 31.78 30.55
C SER A 25 -37.29 30.51 30.23
N GLY A 26 -35.99 30.67 29.99
CA GLY A 26 -35.05 29.55 29.86
C GLY A 26 -33.86 29.83 28.96
N PHE A 27 -33.05 30.85 29.26
CA PHE A 27 -31.69 30.88 28.72
C PHE A 27 -30.81 30.01 29.60
N ALA A 28 -30.69 28.74 29.19
CA ALA A 28 -29.60 27.88 29.61
C ALA A 28 -28.30 28.45 29.04
N GLU A 29 -27.31 28.67 29.90
CA GLU A 29 -25.92 28.82 29.48
C GLU A 29 -25.54 27.57 28.67
N LYS A 30 -25.15 27.76 27.41
CA LYS A 30 -24.44 26.72 26.68
C LYS A 30 -23.05 26.66 27.28
N GLU A 31 -22.84 25.67 28.14
CA GLU A 31 -21.50 25.15 28.39
C GLU A 31 -20.95 24.63 27.05
N ASP A 32 -19.80 25.15 26.66
CA ASP A 32 -18.96 24.54 25.63
C ASP A 32 -18.53 23.17 26.17
N GLU A 33 -19.31 22.14 25.89
CA GLU A 33 -18.87 20.76 25.98
C GLU A 33 -17.71 20.60 24.99
N LYS A 34 -16.48 20.73 25.49
CA LYS A 34 -15.35 20.01 24.90
C LYS A 34 -15.74 18.54 24.97
N GLU A 35 -16.26 18.01 23.88
CA GLU A 35 -16.26 16.56 23.64
C GLU A 35 -14.82 16.10 23.85
N GLY A 36 -14.56 15.53 25.03
CA GLY A 36 -13.34 14.81 25.28
C GLY A 36 -13.34 13.66 24.32
N ALA A 37 -12.56 13.76 23.25
CA ALA A 37 -12.25 12.63 22.41
C ALA A 37 -11.82 11.51 23.36
N LEU A 38 -12.59 10.41 23.37
CA LEU A 38 -12.22 9.22 24.13
C LEU A 38 -10.82 8.82 23.66
N GLU A 39 -9.81 9.05 24.50
CA GLU A 39 -8.45 8.58 24.24
C GLU A 39 -8.48 7.06 24.36
N PHE A 40 -8.70 6.39 23.24
CA PHE A 40 -8.45 4.97 23.13
C PHE A 40 -6.93 4.76 23.23
N PRO A 41 -6.46 3.77 24.02
CA PRO A 41 -5.04 3.47 24.08
C PRO A 41 -4.54 3.10 22.67
N SER A 42 -3.71 3.97 22.10
CA SER A 42 -3.14 3.81 20.77
C SER A 42 -2.07 2.72 20.79
N LYS A 43 -2.23 1.70 19.93
CA LYS A 43 -1.25 0.63 19.76
C LYS A 43 -0.15 1.09 18.80
N LYS A 44 0.80 1.83 19.33
CA LYS A 44 1.98 2.31 18.60
C LYS A 44 3.26 2.08 19.41
N PRO A 45 4.39 1.78 18.74
CA PRO A 45 4.53 1.63 17.31
C PRO A 45 4.01 0.26 16.85
N ILE A 46 3.66 0.15 15.58
CA ILE A 46 3.25 -1.11 14.97
C ILE A 46 3.70 -1.17 13.51
N VAL A 47 4.16 -2.35 13.08
CA VAL A 47 4.53 -2.66 11.69
C VAL A 47 3.76 -3.89 11.24
N ILE A 48 3.14 -3.81 10.06
CA ILE A 48 2.48 -4.96 9.42
C ILE A 48 2.96 -5.12 7.99
N SER A 49 3.09 -6.36 7.52
CA SER A 49 3.50 -6.64 6.14
C SER A 49 2.91 -7.93 5.59
N THR A 50 2.80 -8.01 4.27
CA THR A 50 2.16 -9.16 3.61
C THR A 50 3.08 -10.37 3.54
N TRP A 51 2.51 -11.56 3.74
CA TRP A 51 3.13 -12.87 3.57
C TRP A 51 4.27 -13.21 4.54
N ASN A 52 4.77 -14.44 4.47
CA ASN A 52 5.78 -14.99 5.37
C ASN A 52 7.12 -14.25 5.30
N HIS A 53 7.54 -13.82 4.09
CA HIS A 53 8.73 -12.99 3.93
C HIS A 53 8.60 -11.59 4.55
N GLY A 54 7.38 -11.21 4.96
CA GLY A 54 7.11 -10.03 5.77
C GLY A 54 7.65 -10.13 7.20
N LEU A 55 7.80 -11.32 7.78
CA LEU A 55 8.31 -11.49 9.14
C LEU A 55 9.77 -11.02 9.31
N PRO A 56 10.75 -11.49 8.52
CA PRO A 56 12.11 -10.97 8.60
C PRO A 56 12.19 -9.49 8.18
N ALA A 57 11.34 -9.05 7.24
CA ALA A 57 11.26 -7.64 6.86
C ALA A 57 10.82 -6.76 8.04
N ASN A 58 9.78 -7.17 8.77
CA ASN A 58 9.30 -6.46 9.96
C ASN A 58 10.36 -6.42 11.07
N GLN A 59 11.11 -7.50 11.27
CA GLN A 59 12.19 -7.55 12.28
C GLN A 59 13.26 -6.50 12.00
N GLU A 60 13.68 -6.35 10.74
CA GLU A 60 14.66 -5.33 10.36
C GLU A 60 14.07 -3.92 10.45
N THR A 61 12.84 -3.68 9.96
CA THR A 61 12.15 -2.39 10.13
C THR A 61 12.06 -2.01 11.60
N TRP A 62 11.64 -2.94 12.46
CA TRP A 62 11.50 -2.71 13.89
C TRP A 62 12.83 -2.37 14.55
N LYS A 63 13.90 -3.09 14.19
CA LYS A 63 15.26 -2.81 14.66
C LYS A 63 15.70 -1.39 14.28
N GLN A 64 15.43 -0.93 13.05
CA GLN A 64 15.77 0.42 12.62
C GLN A 64 14.94 1.49 13.34
N LEU A 65 13.64 1.25 13.55
CA LEU A 65 12.77 2.13 14.34
C LEU A 65 13.29 2.27 15.78
N LYS A 66 13.63 1.16 16.45
CA LYS A 66 14.19 1.19 17.82
C LYS A 66 15.57 1.84 17.87
N ALA A 67 16.31 1.87 16.76
CA ALA A 67 17.56 2.61 16.63
C ALA A 67 17.37 4.11 16.32
N GLY A 68 16.13 4.62 16.30
CA GLY A 68 15.82 6.03 16.08
C GLY A 68 15.99 6.50 14.63
N LYS A 69 15.96 5.57 13.66
CA LYS A 69 15.95 5.94 12.23
C LYS A 69 14.61 6.55 11.82
N SER A 70 14.64 7.32 10.74
CA SER A 70 13.42 7.88 10.19
C SER A 70 12.47 6.78 9.71
N ALA A 71 11.19 7.14 9.61
CA ALA A 71 10.15 6.26 9.12
C ALA A 71 10.47 5.63 7.76
N LEU A 72 10.91 6.45 6.80
CA LEU A 72 11.28 5.99 5.45
C LEU A 72 12.56 5.14 5.45
N ASP A 73 13.56 5.46 6.28
CA ASP A 73 14.77 4.63 6.42
C ASP A 73 14.44 3.23 6.97
N ALA A 74 13.54 3.16 7.96
CA ALA A 74 13.14 1.89 8.56
C ALA A 74 12.37 1.00 7.57
N ILE A 75 11.38 1.57 6.87
CA ILE A 75 10.65 0.87 5.79
C ILE A 75 11.62 0.40 4.71
N GLU A 76 12.50 1.28 4.22
CA GLU A 76 13.50 0.92 3.21
C GLU A 76 14.34 -0.29 3.67
N ALA A 77 14.88 -0.25 4.89
CA ALA A 77 15.72 -1.32 5.40
C ALA A 77 14.99 -2.67 5.47
N GLY A 78 13.74 -2.70 5.93
CA GLY A 78 12.95 -3.93 5.99
C GLY A 78 12.59 -4.46 4.60
N MET A 79 12.18 -3.59 3.69
CA MET A 79 11.79 -3.98 2.32
C MET A 79 12.97 -4.51 1.50
N LYS A 80 14.19 -4.04 1.80
CA LYS A 80 15.42 -4.55 1.17
C LYS A 80 15.75 -6.00 1.54
N ILE A 81 15.20 -6.53 2.64
CA ILE A 81 15.42 -7.92 3.05
C ILE A 81 14.90 -8.90 1.98
N PRO A 82 13.60 -8.93 1.65
CA PRO A 82 13.10 -9.80 0.59
C PRO A 82 13.60 -9.40 -0.81
N GLU A 83 13.90 -8.13 -1.07
CA GLU A 83 14.50 -7.74 -2.36
C GLU A 83 15.90 -8.33 -2.59
N ALA A 84 16.65 -8.64 -1.52
CA ALA A 84 17.97 -9.25 -1.61
C ALA A 84 17.93 -10.78 -1.55
N ASP A 85 16.80 -11.39 -1.21
CA ASP A 85 16.69 -12.83 -0.99
C ASP A 85 16.32 -13.58 -2.29
N PRO A 86 17.26 -14.30 -2.92
CA PRO A 86 16.99 -15.01 -4.18
C PRO A 86 15.99 -16.16 -4.06
N THR A 87 15.63 -16.57 -2.83
CA THR A 87 14.61 -17.58 -2.57
C THR A 87 13.20 -16.99 -2.61
N VAL A 88 13.06 -15.66 -2.47
CA VAL A 88 11.79 -14.94 -2.64
C VAL A 88 11.60 -14.62 -4.12
N ARG A 89 10.89 -15.49 -4.83
CA ARG A 89 10.76 -15.47 -6.30
C ARG A 89 9.86 -14.38 -6.88
N SER A 90 9.41 -13.46 -6.05
CA SER A 90 8.45 -12.43 -6.44
C SER A 90 8.86 -11.02 -6.08
N VAL A 91 10.03 -10.82 -5.46
CA VAL A 91 10.50 -9.51 -5.02
C VAL A 91 11.99 -9.40 -5.35
N GLY A 92 12.38 -8.31 -6.02
CA GLY A 92 13.80 -7.99 -6.23
C GLY A 92 14.62 -9.07 -6.95
N TYR A 93 15.80 -9.36 -6.38
CA TYR A 93 16.78 -10.32 -6.92
C TYR A 93 16.24 -11.74 -6.90
N GLY A 94 16.33 -12.45 -8.04
CA GLY A 94 15.75 -13.78 -8.18
C GLY A 94 14.26 -13.79 -8.50
N GLY A 95 13.61 -12.62 -8.58
CA GLY A 95 12.23 -12.50 -9.07
C GLY A 95 12.04 -13.16 -10.44
N TYR A 96 10.87 -13.75 -10.67
CA TYR A 96 10.57 -14.36 -11.97
C TYR A 96 10.55 -13.29 -13.08
N PRO A 97 11.17 -13.58 -14.23
CA PRO A 97 11.22 -12.61 -15.32
C PRO A 97 9.88 -12.53 -16.05
N ASP A 98 9.78 -11.54 -16.93
CA ASP A 98 8.77 -11.52 -17.97
C ASP A 98 8.99 -12.64 -19.00
N ARG A 99 8.06 -12.75 -19.97
CA ARG A 99 8.13 -13.79 -21.00
C ARG A 99 9.36 -13.71 -21.91
N GLU A 100 10.09 -12.59 -21.92
CA GLU A 100 11.35 -12.40 -22.67
C GLU A 100 12.59 -12.75 -21.84
N GLY A 101 12.42 -13.25 -20.61
CA GLY A 101 13.53 -13.59 -19.72
C GLY A 101 14.13 -12.37 -19.02
N LYS A 102 13.45 -11.23 -19.01
CA LYS A 102 13.93 -9.99 -18.35
C LYS A 102 13.25 -9.79 -17.00
N VAL A 103 14.04 -9.64 -15.95
CA VAL A 103 13.53 -9.31 -14.60
C VAL A 103 13.26 -7.82 -14.54
N THR A 104 11.99 -7.45 -14.36
CA THR A 104 11.53 -6.06 -14.30
C THR A 104 10.76 -5.84 -13.00
N LEU A 105 11.15 -4.81 -12.27
CA LEU A 105 10.72 -4.57 -10.90
C LEU A 105 9.88 -3.30 -10.78
N ASP A 106 8.94 -3.34 -9.85
CA ASP A 106 8.01 -2.27 -9.55
C ASP A 106 8.05 -1.98 -8.04
N ALA A 107 8.16 -0.71 -7.64
CA ALA A 107 8.10 -0.33 -6.23
C ALA A 107 7.57 1.10 -6.03
N CYS A 108 6.92 1.34 -4.88
CA CYS A 108 6.62 2.69 -4.40
C CYS A 108 6.77 2.80 -2.88
N ILE A 109 6.97 4.03 -2.40
CA ILE A 109 7.09 4.37 -0.98
C ILE A 109 6.35 5.67 -0.71
N MET A 110 5.78 5.81 0.49
CA MET A 110 4.99 6.98 0.88
C MET A 110 5.22 7.33 2.36
N ASP A 111 5.24 8.63 2.68
CA ASP A 111 5.39 9.16 4.05
C ASP A 111 4.11 9.82 4.57
N HIS A 112 4.14 10.22 5.85
CA HIS A 112 3.03 10.84 6.57
C HIS A 112 2.62 12.23 6.05
N ASN A 113 3.43 12.88 5.21
CA ASN A 113 3.12 14.18 4.62
C ASN A 113 2.55 14.05 3.21
N SER A 114 2.16 12.84 2.81
CA SER A 114 1.72 12.52 1.45
C SER A 114 2.82 12.68 0.40
N ASN A 115 4.10 12.75 0.79
CA ASN A 115 5.19 12.64 -0.17
C ASN A 115 5.29 11.17 -0.61
N CYS A 116 5.55 10.96 -1.89
CA CYS A 116 5.68 9.63 -2.45
C CYS A 116 6.70 9.59 -3.56
N GLY A 117 7.24 8.39 -3.78
CA GLY A 117 8.11 8.10 -4.90
C GLY A 117 7.88 6.69 -5.40
N SER A 118 8.11 6.49 -6.69
CA SER A 118 7.77 5.26 -7.39
C SER A 118 8.69 5.01 -8.58
N VAL A 119 8.96 3.74 -8.82
CA VAL A 119 9.57 3.24 -10.04
C VAL A 119 8.77 2.06 -10.57
N CYS A 120 8.59 1.99 -11.88
CA CYS A 120 8.01 0.81 -12.52
C CYS A 120 8.85 0.34 -13.69
N PHE A 121 8.72 -0.95 -13.99
CA PHE A 121 9.42 -1.60 -15.09
C PHE A 121 10.94 -1.39 -15.04
N LEU A 122 11.50 -1.27 -13.83
CA LEU A 122 12.92 -1.04 -13.59
C LEU A 122 13.71 -2.34 -13.76
N GLN A 123 14.80 -2.29 -14.50
CA GLN A 123 15.70 -3.44 -14.69
C GLN A 123 17.06 -3.14 -14.07
N GLY A 124 17.81 -4.20 -13.76
CA GLY A 124 19.21 -4.08 -13.38
C GLY A 124 19.49 -3.53 -11.98
N ILE A 125 18.49 -3.10 -11.22
CA ILE A 125 18.70 -2.54 -9.86
C ILE A 125 18.06 -3.45 -8.83
N LYS A 126 18.87 -4.02 -7.94
CA LYS A 126 18.44 -4.98 -6.91
C LYS A 126 17.35 -4.43 -5.98
N HIS A 127 17.45 -3.15 -5.62
CA HIS A 127 16.62 -2.51 -4.60
C HIS A 127 15.74 -1.40 -5.20
N PRO A 128 14.63 -1.74 -5.88
CA PRO A 128 13.73 -0.75 -6.45
C PRO A 128 13.08 0.13 -5.38
N ILE A 129 12.83 -0.36 -4.14
CA ILE A 129 12.29 0.48 -3.05
C ILE A 129 13.21 1.65 -2.71
N SER A 130 14.54 1.43 -2.72
CA SER A 130 15.53 2.48 -2.50
C SER A 130 15.52 3.50 -3.64
N VAL A 131 15.33 3.08 -4.89
CA VAL A 131 15.20 4.01 -6.02
C VAL A 131 13.91 4.81 -5.92
N ALA A 132 12.79 4.18 -5.54
CA ALA A 132 11.53 4.86 -5.29
C ALA A 132 11.67 5.94 -4.20
N LYS A 133 12.41 5.65 -3.12
CA LYS A 133 12.76 6.66 -2.11
C LYS A 133 13.62 7.80 -2.66
N ARG A 134 14.59 7.51 -3.53
CA ARG A 134 15.35 8.58 -4.20
C ARG A 134 14.49 9.43 -5.13
N VAL A 135 13.49 8.85 -5.80
CA VAL A 135 12.52 9.63 -6.59
C VAL A 135 11.79 10.64 -5.70
N LEU A 136 11.34 10.20 -4.52
CA LEU A 136 10.69 11.05 -3.51
C LEU A 136 11.61 12.18 -3.04
N GLU A 137 12.85 11.86 -2.67
CA GLU A 137 13.77 12.79 -2.01
C GLU A 137 14.46 13.77 -2.98
N ASN A 138 14.83 13.31 -4.17
CA ASN A 138 15.81 13.98 -5.03
C ASN A 138 15.22 14.47 -6.37
N THR A 139 13.92 14.37 -6.57
CA THR A 139 13.27 14.81 -7.82
C THR A 139 11.97 15.58 -7.55
N PRO A 140 11.51 16.43 -8.48
CA PRO A 140 10.17 17.03 -8.42
C PRO A 140 9.05 16.07 -8.93
N HIS A 141 9.38 14.81 -9.20
CA HIS A 141 8.48 13.81 -9.76
C HIS A 141 8.17 12.72 -8.74
N VAL A 142 7.05 12.02 -8.93
CA VAL A 142 6.63 10.94 -8.03
C VAL A 142 6.76 9.55 -8.63
N MET A 143 7.00 9.45 -9.94
CA MET A 143 7.08 8.17 -10.64
C MET A 143 7.99 8.23 -11.86
N LEU A 144 8.94 7.30 -11.95
CA LEU A 144 9.78 7.08 -13.13
C LEU A 144 9.58 5.66 -13.68
N ALA A 145 9.78 5.46 -14.98
CA ALA A 145 9.53 4.17 -15.63
C ALA A 145 10.68 3.72 -16.53
N GLY A 146 10.89 2.41 -16.59
CA GLY A 146 11.77 1.75 -17.58
C GLY A 146 13.18 2.33 -17.62
N GLN A 147 13.65 2.65 -18.83
CA GLN A 147 15.00 3.17 -19.04
C GLN A 147 15.27 4.48 -18.29
N GLY A 148 14.26 5.36 -18.15
CA GLY A 148 14.42 6.61 -17.41
C GLY A 148 14.62 6.37 -15.91
N ALA A 149 13.94 5.37 -15.34
CA ALA A 149 14.16 4.96 -13.95
C ALA A 149 15.56 4.38 -13.74
N LEU A 150 16.07 3.57 -14.68
CA LEU A 150 17.43 3.03 -14.62
C LEU A 150 18.48 4.14 -14.71
N GLN A 151 18.34 5.06 -15.67
CA GLN A 151 19.25 6.22 -15.81
C GLN A 151 19.32 7.05 -14.52
N PHE A 152 18.16 7.31 -13.92
CA PHE A 152 18.10 8.01 -12.64
C PHE A 152 18.80 7.21 -11.53
N ALA A 153 18.51 5.91 -11.39
CA ALA A 153 19.16 5.05 -10.40
C ALA A 153 20.70 5.07 -10.55
N LEU A 154 21.21 4.97 -11.78
CA LEU A 154 22.66 5.06 -12.02
C LEU A 154 23.24 6.42 -11.63
N SER A 155 22.51 7.52 -11.88
CA SER A 155 22.94 8.87 -11.47
C SER A 155 22.97 9.06 -9.95
N GLU A 156 22.13 8.32 -9.23
CA GLU A 156 22.08 8.26 -7.76
C GLU A 156 23.10 7.27 -7.15
N GLY A 157 23.96 6.67 -7.98
CA GLY A 157 25.04 5.79 -7.54
C GLY A 157 24.65 4.32 -7.34
N PHE A 158 23.44 3.92 -7.76
CA PHE A 158 23.09 2.50 -7.79
C PHE A 158 23.91 1.77 -8.85
N LYS A 159 24.12 0.46 -8.63
CA LYS A 159 24.88 -0.39 -9.53
C LYS A 159 23.94 -1.29 -10.31
N GLU A 160 24.19 -1.39 -11.60
CA GLU A 160 23.52 -2.36 -12.45
C GLU A 160 24.05 -3.78 -12.16
N GLU A 161 23.13 -4.72 -11.97
CA GLU A 161 23.40 -6.12 -11.64
C GLU A 161 22.49 -7.04 -12.46
N ASN A 162 22.94 -8.26 -12.74
CA ASN A 162 22.04 -9.28 -13.30
C ASN A 162 21.12 -9.80 -12.19
N LEU A 163 19.82 -9.57 -12.36
CA LEU A 163 18.81 -9.98 -11.39
C LEU A 163 18.24 -11.38 -11.62
N LEU A 164 18.49 -11.96 -12.81
CA LEU A 164 18.03 -13.29 -13.17
C LEU A 164 18.99 -14.35 -12.61
N THR A 165 18.55 -15.08 -11.60
CA THR A 165 19.30 -16.20 -11.02
C THR A 165 19.27 -17.43 -11.94
N PRO A 166 20.25 -18.34 -11.85
CA PRO A 166 20.24 -19.59 -12.61
C PRO A 166 18.97 -20.42 -12.38
N GLU A 167 18.44 -20.41 -11.16
CA GLU A 167 17.23 -21.14 -10.84
C GLU A 167 16.00 -20.47 -11.48
N SER A 168 15.88 -19.14 -11.46
CA SER A 168 14.75 -18.44 -12.12
C SER A 168 14.82 -18.56 -13.64
N GLU A 169 16.04 -18.58 -14.21
CA GLU A 169 16.24 -18.86 -15.63
C GLU A 169 15.83 -20.30 -15.99
N LYS A 170 16.13 -21.27 -15.13
CA LYS A 170 15.69 -22.66 -15.31
C LYS A 170 14.17 -22.77 -15.32
N ASP A 171 13.50 -22.12 -14.36
CA ASP A 171 12.04 -22.11 -14.25
C ASP A 171 11.40 -21.42 -15.48
N TRP A 172 12.02 -20.35 -15.97
CA TRP A 172 11.62 -19.65 -17.20
C TRP A 172 11.72 -20.53 -18.44
N LYS A 173 12.87 -21.21 -18.63
CA LYS A 173 13.08 -22.11 -19.76
C LYS A 173 12.08 -23.27 -19.74
N LYS A 174 11.76 -23.79 -18.55
CA LYS A 174 10.71 -24.81 -18.39
C LYS A 174 9.33 -24.25 -18.77
N TRP A 175 8.99 -23.03 -18.36
CA TRP A 175 7.73 -22.40 -18.75
C TRP A 175 7.61 -22.21 -20.27
N LEU A 176 8.71 -21.89 -20.97
CA LEU A 176 8.71 -21.71 -22.43
C LEU A 176 8.31 -22.97 -23.20
N GLU A 177 8.50 -24.17 -22.65
CA GLU A 177 8.10 -25.43 -23.30
C GLU A 177 6.59 -25.48 -23.57
N ASP A 178 5.78 -24.94 -22.65
CA ASP A 178 4.31 -24.86 -22.79
C ASP A 178 3.82 -23.47 -23.22
N SER A 179 4.51 -22.40 -22.80
CA SER A 179 4.23 -20.98 -23.09
C SER A 179 2.76 -20.54 -22.82
N LYS A 180 2.04 -21.25 -21.96
CA LYS A 180 0.66 -20.91 -21.55
C LYS A 180 0.70 -19.92 -20.39
N TYR A 181 0.43 -18.65 -20.68
CA TYR A 181 0.35 -17.62 -19.65
C TYR A 181 -0.95 -17.71 -18.86
N LYS A 182 -0.86 -18.06 -17.58
CA LYS A 182 -1.91 -17.92 -16.56
C LYS A 182 -1.29 -17.33 -15.29
N PRO A 183 -1.65 -16.11 -14.86
CA PRO A 183 -1.10 -15.51 -13.64
C PRO A 183 -1.80 -16.11 -12.42
N VAL A 184 -1.45 -17.34 -12.07
CA VAL A 184 -1.98 -18.03 -10.89
C VAL A 184 -1.23 -17.53 -9.65
N ILE A 185 -1.95 -16.78 -8.83
CA ILE A 185 -1.42 -16.21 -7.58
C ILE A 185 -2.00 -17.03 -6.43
N ASN A 186 -1.14 -17.74 -5.70
CA ASN A 186 -1.54 -18.63 -4.62
C ASN A 186 -0.50 -18.59 -3.47
N ILE A 187 -0.55 -19.58 -2.58
CA ILE A 187 0.37 -19.67 -1.43
C ILE A 187 1.82 -19.94 -1.88
N GLU A 188 2.03 -20.49 -3.07
CA GLU A 188 3.36 -20.85 -3.59
C GLU A 188 3.90 -19.80 -4.58
N ASN A 189 3.00 -19.00 -5.15
CA ASN A 189 3.28 -17.87 -6.05
C ASN A 189 2.68 -16.59 -5.45
N HIS A 190 3.32 -16.07 -4.41
CA HIS A 190 3.03 -14.74 -3.86
C HIS A 190 3.60 -13.69 -4.78
N ASP A 191 2.89 -12.61 -5.11
CA ASP A 191 3.39 -11.63 -6.09
C ASP A 191 4.21 -10.49 -5.47
N THR A 192 4.04 -10.13 -4.20
CA THR A 192 4.47 -8.81 -3.69
C THR A 192 4.84 -8.84 -2.21
N ILE A 193 5.69 -7.91 -1.75
CA ILE A 193 5.69 -7.46 -0.34
C ILE A 193 5.17 -6.03 -0.25
N SER A 194 4.21 -5.84 0.64
CA SER A 194 3.74 -4.54 1.08
C SER A 194 3.92 -4.41 2.59
N MET A 195 4.31 -3.23 3.06
CA MET A 195 4.55 -2.94 4.46
C MET A 195 3.93 -1.61 4.84
N LEU A 196 3.26 -1.58 5.99
CA LEU A 196 2.68 -0.40 6.61
C LEU A 196 3.21 -0.28 8.03
N MET A 197 3.39 0.94 8.50
CA MET A 197 3.73 1.18 9.89
C MET A 197 3.10 2.44 10.45
N LEU A 198 2.93 2.45 11.76
CA LEU A 198 2.62 3.62 12.59
C LEU A 198 3.75 3.72 13.63
N ASP A 199 4.51 4.83 13.60
CA ASP A 199 5.62 5.03 14.52
C ASP A 199 5.16 5.55 15.91
N GLN A 200 6.12 5.81 16.81
CA GLN A 200 5.85 6.28 18.18
C GLN A 200 5.19 7.66 18.22
N ASP A 201 5.53 8.52 17.26
CA ASP A 201 4.94 9.85 17.12
C ASP A 201 3.53 9.76 16.51
N GLY A 202 3.13 8.56 16.08
CA GLY A 202 1.87 8.30 15.44
C GLY A 202 1.90 8.70 13.97
N ASN A 203 3.04 8.72 13.31
CA ASN A 203 3.13 8.98 11.88
C ASN A 203 3.09 7.68 11.08
N LEU A 204 2.37 7.72 9.96
CA LEU A 204 2.27 6.61 9.02
C LEU A 204 3.40 6.63 7.98
N ALA A 205 3.87 5.46 7.60
CA ALA A 205 4.68 5.26 6.41
C ALA A 205 4.41 3.88 5.81
N GLY A 206 4.74 3.71 4.55
CA GLY A 206 4.62 2.41 3.92
C GLY A 206 5.42 2.28 2.63
N GLY A 207 5.59 1.04 2.21
CA GLY A 207 6.27 0.67 0.98
C GLY A 207 5.59 -0.52 0.32
N CYS A 208 5.81 -0.67 -0.97
CA CYS A 208 5.37 -1.82 -1.77
C CYS A 208 6.45 -2.12 -2.82
N THR A 209 6.87 -3.37 -2.97
CA THR A 209 7.87 -3.79 -3.98
C THR A 209 7.60 -5.21 -4.49
N THR A 210 7.86 -5.43 -5.78
CA THR A 210 7.56 -6.67 -6.50
C THR A 210 8.40 -6.83 -7.77
N SER A 211 8.53 -8.06 -8.25
CA SER A 211 8.95 -8.41 -9.62
C SER A 211 7.75 -8.59 -10.59
N GLY A 212 6.52 -8.44 -10.09
CA GLY A 212 5.27 -8.56 -10.81
C GLY A 212 4.85 -10.01 -11.05
N ALA A 213 3.79 -10.19 -11.85
CA ALA A 213 3.33 -11.52 -12.23
C ALA A 213 4.41 -12.25 -13.05
N ALA A 214 4.69 -13.50 -12.69
CA ALA A 214 5.63 -14.36 -13.41
C ALA A 214 5.23 -14.46 -14.89
N TRP A 215 6.21 -14.38 -15.80
CA TRP A 215 6.00 -14.54 -17.25
C TRP A 215 5.14 -13.46 -17.89
N LYS A 216 4.96 -12.31 -17.22
CA LYS A 216 4.17 -11.17 -17.72
C LYS A 216 4.62 -10.75 -19.12
N MET A 217 3.76 -10.04 -19.84
CA MET A 217 4.17 -9.35 -21.06
C MET A 217 5.26 -8.32 -20.74
N HIS A 218 6.26 -8.19 -21.61
CA HIS A 218 7.25 -7.12 -21.50
C HIS A 218 6.54 -5.77 -21.50
N GLY A 219 6.78 -4.96 -20.47
CA GLY A 219 6.13 -3.68 -20.22
C GLY A 219 4.91 -3.72 -19.29
N ARG A 220 4.46 -4.90 -18.82
CA ARG A 220 3.35 -5.00 -17.86
C ARG A 220 3.77 -4.44 -16.51
N VAL A 221 2.94 -3.53 -15.99
CA VAL A 221 3.07 -2.93 -14.66
C VAL A 221 1.88 -3.34 -13.79
N GLY A 222 2.17 -3.77 -12.55
CA GLY A 222 1.16 -4.16 -11.56
C GLY A 222 0.64 -2.98 -10.72
N ASP A 223 -0.05 -3.30 -9.63
CA ASP A 223 -0.57 -2.32 -8.66
C ASP A 223 0.54 -1.77 -7.74
N SER A 224 1.57 -2.56 -7.49
CA SER A 224 2.63 -2.26 -6.51
C SER A 224 3.34 -0.91 -6.65
N PRO A 225 3.60 -0.34 -7.84
CA PRO A 225 4.23 0.98 -7.96
C PRO A 225 3.20 2.11 -8.04
N ILE A 226 1.89 1.83 -7.97
CA ILE A 226 0.83 2.81 -8.19
C ILE A 226 0.25 3.23 -6.84
N ILE A 227 0.57 4.46 -6.43
CA ILE A 227 -0.04 5.11 -5.25
C ILE A 227 -1.56 5.15 -5.44
N GLY A 228 -2.29 4.65 -4.45
CA GLY A 228 -3.74 4.47 -4.48
C GLY A 228 -4.22 3.08 -4.91
N ALA A 229 -3.37 2.29 -5.59
CA ALA A 229 -3.66 0.90 -5.92
C ALA A 229 -2.97 -0.05 -4.94
N GLY A 230 -1.65 -0.25 -5.08
CA GLY A 230 -0.87 -1.17 -4.25
C GLY A 230 -0.56 -0.65 -2.85
N LEU A 231 -0.44 0.67 -2.70
CA LEU A 231 -0.15 1.35 -1.44
C LEU A 231 -0.89 2.68 -1.38
N PHE A 232 -1.49 3.01 -0.25
CA PHE A 232 -2.00 4.34 0.02
C PHE A 232 -2.01 4.63 1.53
N LEU A 233 -1.67 5.84 1.93
CA LEU A 233 -1.80 6.29 3.30
C LEU A 233 -2.26 7.74 3.38
N ASP A 234 -3.00 8.04 4.43
CA ASP A 234 -3.38 9.38 4.84
C ASP A 234 -3.15 9.47 6.36
N ASN A 235 -2.30 10.42 6.79
CA ASN A 235 -1.88 10.53 8.17
C ASN A 235 -2.97 11.05 9.14
N GLU A 236 -4.15 11.41 8.65
CA GLU A 236 -5.32 11.70 9.48
C GLU A 236 -6.25 10.48 9.64
N VAL A 237 -6.06 9.43 8.83
CA VAL A 237 -7.00 8.29 8.75
C VAL A 237 -6.32 6.96 9.03
N GLY A 238 -5.34 6.60 8.22
CA GLY A 238 -4.85 5.23 8.13
C GLY A 238 -4.09 4.96 6.83
N ALA A 239 -3.58 3.74 6.73
CA ALA A 239 -2.86 3.23 5.59
C ALA A 239 -3.44 1.88 5.16
N ALA A 240 -3.35 1.59 3.87
CA ALA A 240 -3.69 0.30 3.31
C ALA A 240 -2.67 -0.09 2.23
N ALA A 241 -2.46 -1.39 2.09
CA ALA A 241 -1.65 -1.93 1.03
C ALA A 241 -2.22 -3.25 0.54
N ALA A 242 -1.94 -3.56 -0.73
CA ALA A 242 -2.48 -4.70 -1.42
C ALA A 242 -1.41 -5.73 -1.78
N THR A 243 -1.88 -6.92 -2.13
CA THR A 243 -1.13 -7.98 -2.81
C THR A 243 -2.09 -8.78 -3.70
N GLY A 244 -1.55 -9.49 -4.67
CA GLY A 244 -2.29 -10.42 -5.52
C GLY A 244 -2.44 -9.89 -6.93
N LEU A 245 -3.57 -10.16 -7.59
CA LEU A 245 -3.75 -9.84 -9.00
C LEU A 245 -3.84 -8.33 -9.19
N GLY A 246 -2.71 -7.71 -9.52
CA GLY A 246 -2.58 -6.26 -9.61
C GLY A 246 -3.61 -5.60 -10.54
N GLU A 247 -3.98 -6.26 -11.64
CA GLU A 247 -5.02 -5.77 -12.54
C GLU A 247 -6.37 -5.57 -11.82
N ALA A 248 -6.73 -6.47 -10.90
CA ALA A 248 -7.97 -6.33 -10.13
C ALA A 248 -7.88 -5.18 -9.12
N VAL A 249 -6.72 -5.01 -8.47
CA VAL A 249 -6.46 -3.94 -7.49
C VAL A 249 -6.48 -2.57 -8.17
N ILE A 250 -5.79 -2.40 -9.31
CA ILE A 250 -5.79 -1.16 -10.11
C ILE A 250 -7.21 -0.79 -10.53
N ARG A 251 -7.99 -1.74 -11.08
CA ARG A 251 -9.37 -1.50 -11.55
C ARG A 251 -10.34 -1.04 -10.45
N THR A 252 -9.93 -1.11 -9.19
CA THR A 252 -10.74 -0.67 -8.04
C THR A 252 -10.11 0.43 -7.21
N ALA A 253 -8.91 0.94 -7.57
CA ALA A 253 -8.13 1.84 -6.71
C ALA A 253 -8.04 1.29 -5.27
N GLY A 254 -7.65 0.01 -5.15
CA GLY A 254 -7.90 -0.82 -3.97
C GLY A 254 -7.49 -0.17 -2.65
N SER A 255 -6.21 0.17 -2.48
CA SER A 255 -5.70 0.72 -1.22
C SER A 255 -6.29 2.09 -0.89
N ALA A 256 -6.44 2.99 -1.87
CA ALA A 256 -7.09 4.28 -1.65
C ALA A 256 -8.54 4.10 -1.18
N MET A 257 -9.26 3.15 -1.76
CA MET A 257 -10.63 2.88 -1.36
C MET A 257 -10.75 2.27 0.03
N VAL A 258 -9.79 1.44 0.46
CA VAL A 258 -9.74 0.92 1.83
C VAL A 258 -9.53 2.08 2.82
N VAL A 259 -8.59 2.99 2.55
CA VAL A 259 -8.37 4.18 3.40
C VAL A 259 -9.60 5.08 3.42
N GLU A 260 -10.26 5.32 2.29
CA GLU A 260 -11.47 6.14 2.24
C GLU A 260 -12.64 5.51 3.02
N LEU A 261 -12.77 4.18 3.01
CA LEU A 261 -13.72 3.49 3.86
C LEU A 261 -13.40 3.65 5.35
N MET A 262 -12.11 3.65 5.74
CA MET A 262 -11.71 3.97 7.11
C MET A 262 -12.03 5.43 7.46
N ARG A 263 -11.87 6.37 6.52
CA ARG A 263 -12.28 7.78 6.71
C ARG A 263 -13.77 7.89 7.02
N GLN A 264 -14.58 7.01 6.43
CA GLN A 264 -16.03 6.93 6.67
C GLN A 264 -16.40 6.19 7.97
N GLY A 265 -15.41 5.90 8.83
CA GLY A 265 -15.62 5.31 10.15
C GLY A 265 -15.60 3.78 10.18
N LYS A 266 -15.22 3.11 9.09
CA LYS A 266 -15.05 1.65 9.12
C LYS A 266 -13.76 1.25 9.83
N SER A 267 -13.80 0.11 10.51
CA SER A 267 -12.58 -0.54 11.02
C SER A 267 -11.67 -0.96 9.85
N PRO A 268 -10.35 -1.12 10.08
CA PRO A 268 -9.43 -1.68 9.08
C PRO A 268 -9.94 -3.01 8.49
N TYR A 269 -10.53 -3.87 9.33
CA TYR A 269 -11.10 -5.15 8.92
C TYR A 269 -12.27 -4.97 7.94
N ASP A 270 -13.26 -4.15 8.32
CA ASP A 270 -14.46 -3.96 7.50
C ASP A 270 -14.15 -3.25 6.18
N ALA A 271 -13.18 -2.34 6.19
CA ALA A 271 -12.69 -1.67 5.00
C ALA A 271 -12.01 -2.66 4.03
N CYS A 272 -11.05 -3.46 4.50
CA CYS A 272 -10.40 -4.49 3.69
C CYS A 272 -11.41 -5.51 3.12
N LYS A 273 -12.35 -5.95 3.96
CA LYS A 273 -13.40 -6.90 3.59
C LYS A 273 -14.29 -6.35 2.49
N GLU A 274 -14.78 -5.13 2.62
CA GLU A 274 -15.69 -4.55 1.64
C GLU A 274 -15.03 -4.38 0.27
N ILE A 275 -13.79 -3.88 0.22
CA ILE A 275 -13.09 -3.72 -1.07
C ILE A 275 -12.78 -5.06 -1.71
N THR A 276 -12.39 -6.07 -0.93
CA THR A 276 -12.22 -7.44 -1.43
C THR A 276 -13.52 -8.00 -2.01
N GLU A 277 -14.65 -7.84 -1.31
CA GLU A 277 -15.95 -8.29 -1.80
C GLU A 277 -16.44 -7.50 -3.02
N ARG A 278 -16.09 -6.21 -3.11
CA ARG A 278 -16.34 -5.39 -4.31
C ARG A 278 -15.58 -5.94 -5.52
N ILE A 279 -14.31 -6.33 -5.34
CA ILE A 279 -13.50 -6.99 -6.38
C ILE A 279 -14.14 -8.33 -6.76
N TYR A 280 -14.51 -9.17 -5.80
CA TYR A 280 -15.22 -10.43 -6.06
C TYR A 280 -16.46 -10.21 -6.92
N ASN A 281 -17.34 -9.28 -6.54
CA ASN A 281 -18.59 -9.04 -7.24
C ASN A 281 -18.39 -8.57 -8.68
N LYS A 282 -17.30 -7.84 -8.96
CA LYS A 282 -16.92 -7.45 -10.33
C LYS A 282 -16.39 -8.61 -11.16
N HIS A 283 -15.78 -9.62 -10.54
CA HIS A 283 -15.09 -10.70 -11.24
C HIS A 283 -15.80 -12.06 -11.19
N LYS A 284 -16.86 -12.24 -10.38
CA LYS A 284 -17.55 -13.53 -10.22
C LYS A 284 -18.05 -14.18 -11.52
N ASN A 285 -18.25 -13.39 -12.57
CA ASN A 285 -18.63 -13.83 -13.91
C ASN A 285 -17.55 -13.53 -14.97
N HIS A 286 -16.32 -13.24 -14.54
CA HIS A 286 -15.17 -12.90 -15.40
C HIS A 286 -14.19 -14.07 -15.47
N LYS A 287 -13.50 -14.22 -16.60
CA LYS A 287 -12.50 -15.29 -16.82
C LYS A 287 -11.39 -15.32 -15.76
N ASP A 288 -11.05 -14.16 -15.19
CA ASP A 288 -10.00 -14.06 -14.17
C ASP A 288 -10.36 -14.79 -12.86
N MET A 289 -11.64 -15.08 -12.60
CA MET A 289 -12.11 -15.66 -11.34
C MET A 289 -11.43 -17.00 -11.01
N GLU A 290 -11.06 -17.78 -12.03
CA GLU A 290 -10.34 -19.06 -11.91
C GLU A 290 -9.07 -18.91 -11.05
N TYR A 291 -8.32 -17.82 -11.25
CA TYR A 291 -7.03 -17.57 -10.60
C TYR A 291 -7.01 -16.29 -9.75
N LEU A 292 -8.14 -15.59 -9.64
CA LEU A 292 -8.22 -14.34 -8.90
C LEU A 292 -7.92 -14.58 -7.42
N GLN A 293 -6.87 -13.91 -6.96
CA GLN A 293 -6.55 -13.71 -5.56
C GLN A 293 -6.21 -12.24 -5.34
N VAL A 294 -6.76 -11.64 -4.29
CA VAL A 294 -6.40 -10.30 -3.82
C VAL A 294 -6.41 -10.32 -2.30
N GLY A 295 -5.48 -9.61 -1.69
CA GLY A 295 -5.41 -9.42 -0.25
C GLY A 295 -5.11 -7.97 0.07
N PHE A 296 -5.70 -7.46 1.15
CA PHE A 296 -5.38 -6.16 1.71
C PHE A 296 -4.96 -6.30 3.16
N ILE A 297 -3.96 -5.52 3.55
CA ILE A 297 -3.68 -5.17 4.94
C ILE A 297 -4.00 -3.70 5.15
N ALA A 298 -4.50 -3.35 6.33
CA ALA A 298 -4.78 -1.98 6.71
C ALA A 298 -4.43 -1.71 8.17
N LEU A 299 -4.11 -0.45 8.46
CA LEU A 299 -3.69 0.08 9.75
C LEU A 299 -4.30 1.48 9.92
N ASN A 300 -4.95 1.79 11.04
CA ASN A 300 -5.47 3.14 11.31
C ASN A 300 -4.63 3.90 12.36
N LYS A 301 -5.00 5.16 12.61
CA LYS A 301 -4.31 6.03 13.58
C LYS A 301 -4.36 5.57 15.03
N ASN A 302 -5.30 4.69 15.38
CA ASN A 302 -5.39 4.10 16.71
C ASN A 302 -4.49 2.86 16.86
N GLY A 303 -3.81 2.43 15.79
CA GLY A 303 -3.03 1.20 15.79
C GLY A 303 -3.88 -0.06 15.63
N GLU A 304 -5.17 0.09 15.29
CA GLU A 304 -5.98 -1.06 14.88
C GLU A 304 -5.53 -1.50 13.49
N TYR A 305 -5.45 -2.80 13.28
CA TYR A 305 -4.99 -3.38 12.02
C TYR A 305 -5.80 -4.62 11.65
N ALA A 306 -5.80 -4.96 10.37
CA ALA A 306 -6.40 -6.20 9.88
C ALA A 306 -5.86 -6.61 8.51
N GLY A 307 -5.96 -7.91 8.22
CA GLY A 307 -5.83 -8.47 6.88
C GLY A 307 -7.14 -9.13 6.43
N TYR A 308 -7.51 -8.96 5.16
CA TYR A 308 -8.59 -9.70 4.52
C TYR A 308 -8.22 -10.08 3.09
N SER A 309 -8.61 -11.27 2.64
CA SER A 309 -8.32 -11.75 1.29
C SER A 309 -9.53 -12.38 0.60
N LEU A 310 -9.43 -12.52 -0.72
CA LEU A 310 -10.47 -13.19 -1.48
C LEU A 310 -10.46 -14.69 -1.19
N ARG A 311 -9.30 -15.33 -1.35
CA ARG A 311 -9.11 -16.77 -1.17
C ARG A 311 -8.27 -17.09 0.06
N SER A 312 -8.55 -18.23 0.68
CA SER A 312 -7.80 -18.74 1.83
C SER A 312 -6.29 -18.86 1.55
N GLY A 313 -5.47 -18.75 2.60
CA GLY A 313 -4.01 -18.91 2.54
C GLY A 313 -3.21 -17.61 2.63
N PHE A 314 -3.87 -16.46 2.64
CA PHE A 314 -3.21 -15.19 2.90
C PHE A 314 -2.90 -15.01 4.39
N ASN A 315 -1.63 -14.74 4.69
CA ASN A 315 -1.14 -14.38 6.00
C ASN A 315 -0.35 -13.06 5.93
N PHE A 316 -0.15 -12.43 7.08
CA PHE A 316 0.60 -11.19 7.20
C PHE A 316 1.39 -11.20 8.52
N ALA A 317 2.55 -10.55 8.53
CA ALA A 317 3.38 -10.41 9.71
C ALA A 317 2.98 -9.16 10.49
N VAL A 318 3.05 -9.23 11.82
CA VAL A 318 2.81 -8.12 12.74
C VAL A 318 3.99 -7.98 13.69
N SER A 319 4.35 -6.74 14.02
CA SER A 319 5.37 -6.42 15.02
C SER A 319 4.91 -5.24 15.86
N ASP A 320 4.83 -5.47 17.17
CA ASP A 320 4.45 -4.49 18.18
C ASP A 320 5.22 -4.75 19.49
N ASP A 321 5.15 -3.82 20.44
CA ASP A 321 5.85 -3.94 21.72
C ASP A 321 5.24 -4.98 22.67
N GLU A 322 3.94 -5.30 22.53
CA GLU A 322 3.22 -6.16 23.47
C GLU A 322 3.44 -7.65 23.20
N LYS A 323 3.45 -8.05 21.92
CA LYS A 323 3.43 -9.44 21.46
C LYS A 323 4.64 -9.78 20.57
N GLY A 324 5.50 -8.81 20.27
CA GLY A 324 6.68 -8.99 19.44
C GLY A 324 6.33 -9.34 17.98
N HIS A 325 7.19 -10.13 17.34
CA HIS A 325 7.08 -10.47 15.92
C HIS A 325 6.33 -11.78 15.73
N ARG A 326 5.27 -11.78 14.89
CA ARG A 326 4.44 -12.97 14.65
C ARG A 326 3.79 -12.95 13.28
N MET A 327 3.36 -14.13 12.84
CA MET A 327 2.45 -14.29 11.70
C MET A 327 1.01 -14.35 12.18
N GLU A 328 0.10 -13.74 11.42
CA GLU A 328 -1.33 -13.84 11.60
C GLU A 328 -2.00 -14.26 10.27
N ASP A 329 -2.98 -15.16 10.36
CA ASP A 329 -3.79 -15.55 9.20
C ASP A 329 -4.92 -14.54 8.97
N ALA A 330 -5.02 -14.05 7.74
CA ALA A 330 -6.11 -13.18 7.35
C ALA A 330 -7.41 -13.98 7.20
N LYS A 331 -8.54 -13.33 7.53
CA LYS A 331 -9.84 -13.88 7.14
C LYS A 331 -10.02 -13.77 5.63
N PHE A 332 -10.91 -14.59 5.07
CA PHE A 332 -11.10 -14.67 3.63
C PHE A 332 -12.57 -14.83 3.23
N LYS A 333 -12.87 -14.58 1.95
CA LYS A 333 -14.22 -14.67 1.39
C LYS A 333 -14.61 -16.08 0.94
N MET A 334 -13.68 -16.83 0.36
CA MET A 334 -13.89 -18.19 -0.16
C MET A 334 -12.61 -19.03 -0.09
N SER A 335 -12.74 -20.35 -0.18
CA SER A 335 -11.58 -21.26 -0.27
C SER A 335 -11.16 -21.48 -1.74
N TRP A 336 -10.01 -22.08 -1.96
CA TRP A 336 -9.67 -22.66 -3.27
C TRP A 336 -10.58 -23.86 -3.53
N ASP A 337 -11.02 -23.99 -4.79
CA ASP A 337 -11.76 -25.19 -5.22
C ASP A 337 -10.78 -26.38 -5.19
N LYS A 338 -11.21 -27.50 -4.60
CA LYS A 338 -10.42 -28.73 -4.51
C LYS A 338 -10.39 -29.48 -5.84
#